data_AF-A0A196S8G1-F1
#
_entry.id   AF-A0A196S8G1-F1
#
_cell.length_a   1.000
_cell.length_b   1.000
_cell.length_c   1.000
_cell.angle_alpha   90.00
_cell.angle_beta   90.00
_cell.angle_gamma   90.00
#
_symmetry.space_group_name_H-M   'P 1'
#
loop_
_entity.id
_entity.type
_entity.pdbx_description
1 polymer ?
#
loop_
_entity_poly.entity_id
_entity_poly.type
_entity_poly.pdbx_seq_one_letter_code
_entity_poly.pdbx_strand_id
1 'polypeptide(L)'
;MSVCGSVAEHAEPEEAGVFAERLARRQLAAGVCAGHAGSGGRGGDDGGEERRQERRVVYPLCRVLHPFTKPAIINHYYTSLRVSNKEVWALSRIAYHRFLLQFYSPALFSYLQSIQVEAELYVWDWFSQLFMGVFPLQQSCVILDMLISVGNDDFVLVCLSVAIVDEMREMIMRNDFERVMSFFADMKNNIPLVDFNAAIEKALHIYTTMPKAVWREFRRVDEMISNHVITEQFDYSNYVPIIDLSPNEFLTLRTKDLKHLLIIDCFNVLKTRTEALYGVKGAEVMNFTVEDFSGHSHQQRLKDIFQSLAAYHYRLVIVIVAPTENEGSCHALLEAFRVHGFGRVCLYRSVALCLQ
;
A
#
# COMPACT_ATOMS: atom_id res chain seq x y z
N MET A 1 -46.95 -18.06 -29.69
CA MET A 1 -46.24 -16.97 -30.41
C MET A 1 -45.02 -16.59 -29.59
N SER A 2 -43.85 -16.81 -30.18
CA SER A 2 -42.46 -16.45 -29.84
C SER A 2 -41.90 -16.65 -28.42
N VAL A 3 -40.99 -17.61 -28.37
CA VAL A 3 -39.92 -17.83 -27.38
C VAL A 3 -38.69 -17.01 -27.80
N CYS A 4 -38.04 -16.34 -26.86
CA CYS A 4 -36.65 -15.83 -26.87
C CYS A 4 -36.30 -15.58 -25.39
N GLY A 5 -35.29 -16.13 -24.73
CA GLY A 5 -34.04 -16.71 -25.19
C GLY A 5 -32.89 -15.72 -25.01
N SER A 6 -32.38 -15.51 -23.79
CA SER A 6 -31.04 -14.95 -23.59
C SER A 6 -30.36 -15.64 -22.42
N VAL A 7 -29.40 -16.49 -22.78
CA VAL A 7 -28.42 -17.15 -21.90
C VAL A 7 -27.46 -16.08 -21.40
N ALA A 8 -27.37 -15.89 -20.08
CA ALA A 8 -26.26 -15.16 -19.48
C ALA A 8 -25.11 -16.17 -19.33
N GLU A 9 -24.12 -16.09 -20.21
CA GLU A 9 -22.86 -16.82 -20.05
C GLU A 9 -22.08 -16.19 -18.90
N HIS A 10 -21.94 -16.96 -17.82
CA HIS A 10 -20.99 -16.70 -16.76
C HIS A 10 -19.57 -16.83 -17.34
N ALA A 11 -18.83 -15.72 -17.40
CA ALA A 11 -17.39 -15.78 -17.63
C ALA A 11 -16.73 -16.44 -16.41
N GLU A 12 -16.06 -17.56 -16.63
CA GLU A 12 -15.37 -18.29 -15.56
C GLU A 12 -14.14 -17.52 -15.06
N PRO A 13 -13.84 -17.57 -13.74
CA PRO A 13 -12.76 -16.83 -13.10
C PRO A 13 -11.34 -17.24 -13.54
N GLU A 14 -11.16 -18.31 -14.30
CA GLU A 14 -9.85 -18.74 -14.82
C GLU A 14 -9.34 -17.87 -15.99
N GLU A 15 -10.22 -17.21 -16.76
CA GLU A 15 -9.77 -16.45 -17.94
C GLU A 15 -9.15 -15.08 -17.59
N ALA A 16 -9.53 -14.47 -16.46
CA ALA A 16 -9.00 -13.18 -16.02
C ALA A 16 -7.52 -13.27 -15.59
N GLY A 17 -7.15 -14.32 -14.83
CA GLY A 17 -5.76 -14.56 -14.41
C GLY A 17 -4.84 -14.88 -15.59
N VAL A 18 -5.34 -15.66 -16.57
CA VAL A 18 -4.58 -16.00 -17.79
C VAL A 18 -4.41 -14.78 -18.71
N PHE A 19 -5.35 -13.85 -18.72
CA PHE A 19 -5.23 -12.60 -19.49
C PHE A 19 -4.18 -11.65 -18.92
N ALA A 20 -4.14 -11.48 -17.59
CA ALA A 20 -3.12 -10.70 -16.91
C ALA A 20 -1.70 -11.26 -17.14
N GLU A 21 -1.54 -12.59 -17.07
CA GLU A 21 -0.27 -13.27 -17.33
C GLU A 21 0.18 -13.15 -18.80
N ARG A 22 -0.76 -13.18 -19.75
CA ARG A 22 -0.48 -12.97 -21.19
C ARG A 22 -0.12 -11.53 -21.52
N LEU A 23 -0.68 -10.55 -20.81
CA LEU A 23 -0.34 -9.13 -21.00
C LEU A 23 1.08 -8.84 -20.50
N ALA A 24 1.46 -9.40 -19.34
CA ALA A 24 2.81 -9.31 -18.80
C ALA A 24 3.87 -9.92 -19.74
N ARG A 25 3.57 -11.08 -20.36
CA ARG A 25 4.48 -11.76 -21.31
C ARG A 25 4.61 -11.04 -22.65
N ARG A 26 3.56 -10.37 -23.15
CA ARG A 26 3.62 -9.64 -24.44
C ARG A 26 4.46 -8.36 -24.39
N GLN A 27 4.56 -7.70 -23.24
CA GLN A 27 5.32 -6.46 -23.11
C GLN A 27 6.84 -6.67 -22.96
N LEU A 28 7.27 -7.87 -22.53
CA LEU A 28 8.70 -8.26 -22.47
C LEU A 28 9.36 -8.37 -23.86
N ALA A 29 8.59 -8.63 -24.92
CA ALA A 29 9.12 -8.78 -26.27
C ALA A 29 9.48 -7.45 -26.97
N ALA A 30 8.97 -6.31 -26.48
CA ALA A 30 9.16 -5.00 -27.12
C ALA A 30 10.45 -4.27 -26.70
N GLY A 31 11.27 -4.85 -25.80
CA GLY A 31 12.41 -4.18 -25.17
C GLY A 31 13.80 -4.48 -25.74
N VAL A 32 13.96 -5.28 -26.81
CA VAL A 32 15.28 -5.68 -27.30
C VAL A 32 15.61 -5.01 -28.64
N CYS A 33 16.15 -3.79 -28.58
CA CYS A 33 16.86 -3.16 -29.70
C CYS A 33 17.88 -2.12 -29.19
N ALA A 34 19.12 -2.57 -28.92
CA ALA A 34 20.37 -1.79 -28.94
C ALA A 34 21.50 -2.80 -28.62
N GLY A 35 22.56 -3.00 -29.39
CA GLY A 35 23.35 -2.10 -30.22
C GLY A 35 24.81 -2.44 -29.91
N HIS A 36 25.41 -3.36 -30.68
CA HIS A 36 26.82 -3.76 -30.57
C HIS A 36 27.73 -2.69 -31.19
N ALA A 37 28.70 -2.16 -30.44
CA ALA A 37 29.80 -1.39 -31.01
C ALA A 37 31.09 -1.51 -30.17
N GLY A 38 32.14 -2.07 -30.80
CA GLY A 38 33.51 -1.56 -30.77
C GLY A 38 34.38 -1.82 -29.55
N SER A 39 35.18 -2.90 -29.59
CA SER A 39 36.41 -3.04 -28.81
C SER A 39 37.61 -2.58 -29.63
N GLY A 40 38.46 -1.73 -29.05
CA GLY A 40 39.71 -1.26 -29.65
C GLY A 40 40.78 -1.00 -28.60
N GLY A 41 41.99 -1.52 -28.86
CA GLY A 41 43.25 -0.92 -28.42
C GLY A 41 43.86 -1.40 -27.10
N ARG A 42 44.90 -2.24 -27.21
CA ARG A 42 45.96 -2.40 -26.19
C ARG A 42 47.12 -1.43 -26.50
N GLY A 43 47.82 -0.98 -25.45
CA GLY A 43 49.30 -0.87 -25.48
C GLY A 43 49.94 0.41 -24.95
N GLY A 44 50.66 0.26 -23.82
CA GLY A 44 51.89 0.99 -23.41
C GLY A 44 51.74 2.44 -22.95
N ASP A 45 52.65 3.05 -22.17
CA ASP A 45 53.77 2.57 -21.36
C ASP A 45 54.23 3.77 -20.50
N ASP A 46 54.82 3.49 -19.34
CA ASP A 46 55.81 4.25 -18.55
C ASP A 46 55.77 5.78 -18.27
N GLY A 47 56.19 6.11 -17.04
CA GLY A 47 56.94 7.35 -16.74
C GLY A 47 56.42 8.16 -15.55
N GLY A 48 57.07 8.02 -14.39
CA GLY A 48 56.73 8.77 -13.17
C GLY A 48 57.18 10.23 -13.18
N GLU A 49 56.44 11.06 -12.45
CA GLU A 49 56.91 12.36 -11.98
C GLU A 49 56.27 12.73 -10.64
N GLU A 50 57.03 13.48 -9.86
CA GLU A 50 56.97 13.58 -8.41
C GLU A 50 55.86 14.48 -7.86
N ARG A 51 55.40 14.10 -6.67
CA ARG A 51 54.96 14.94 -5.54
C ARG A 51 54.70 16.43 -5.84
N ARG A 52 53.46 16.74 -6.20
CA ARG A 52 52.76 17.93 -5.69
C ARG A 52 51.49 17.48 -4.98
N GLN A 53 51.57 17.41 -3.66
CA GLN A 53 50.41 17.16 -2.81
C GLN A 53 49.59 18.46 -2.72
N GLU A 54 48.86 18.78 -3.79
CA GLU A 54 47.73 19.67 -3.70
C GLU A 54 46.73 19.02 -2.74
N ARG A 55 46.58 19.58 -1.53
CA ARG A 55 45.38 19.35 -0.74
C ARG A 55 44.21 19.95 -1.50
N ARG A 56 43.70 19.24 -2.51
CA ARG A 56 42.33 19.43 -2.96
C ARG A 56 41.47 19.14 -1.74
N VAL A 57 40.91 20.18 -1.17
CA VAL A 57 39.70 20.07 -0.37
C VAL A 57 38.67 19.49 -1.32
N VAL A 58 38.55 18.16 -1.35
CA VAL A 58 37.48 17.48 -2.08
C VAL A 58 36.23 17.81 -1.30
N TYR A 59 35.52 18.85 -1.74
CA TYR A 59 34.16 19.08 -1.30
C TYR A 59 33.40 17.77 -1.50
N PRO A 60 32.68 17.26 -0.50
CA PRO A 60 31.97 15.99 -0.59
C PRO A 60 30.74 16.11 -1.50
N LEU A 61 30.76 16.99 -2.51
CA LEU A 61 29.78 17.07 -3.58
C LEU A 61 29.56 15.69 -4.20
N CYS A 62 30.59 14.86 -4.35
CA CYS A 62 30.39 13.48 -4.80
C CYS A 62 29.52 12.64 -3.84
N ARG A 63 29.61 12.82 -2.52
CA ARG A 63 28.72 12.13 -1.55
C ARG A 63 27.33 12.74 -1.50
N VAL A 64 27.23 14.07 -1.59
CA VAL A 64 25.95 14.80 -1.59
C VAL A 64 25.17 14.54 -2.87
N LEU A 65 25.85 14.47 -4.01
CA LEU A 65 25.26 14.23 -5.33
C LEU A 65 25.12 12.73 -5.65
N HIS A 66 25.78 11.84 -4.90
CA HIS A 66 25.70 10.39 -5.12
C HIS A 66 24.26 9.88 -5.25
N PRO A 67 23.30 10.22 -4.34
CA PRO A 67 21.90 9.79 -4.45
C PRO A 67 21.19 10.27 -5.73
N PHE A 68 21.66 11.37 -6.31
CA PHE A 68 21.08 12.00 -7.51
C PHE A 68 21.72 11.50 -8.81
N THR A 69 22.70 10.61 -8.74
CA THR A 69 23.29 10.01 -9.93
C THR A 69 22.28 9.06 -10.58
N LYS A 70 22.28 8.97 -11.91
CA LYS A 70 21.45 7.99 -12.64
C LYS A 70 21.58 6.59 -12.04
N PRO A 71 22.79 6.06 -11.73
CA PRO A 71 22.94 4.78 -11.04
C PRO A 71 22.35 4.73 -9.64
N ALA A 72 22.35 5.81 -8.85
CA ALA A 72 21.77 5.78 -7.51
C ALA A 72 20.25 5.89 -7.54
N ILE A 73 19.67 6.80 -8.33
CA ILE A 73 18.22 6.86 -8.55
C ILE A 73 17.73 5.52 -9.11
N ILE A 74 18.48 4.97 -10.07
CA ILE A 74 18.20 3.63 -10.59
C ILE A 74 18.36 2.58 -9.49
N ASN A 75 19.48 2.47 -8.80
CA ASN A 75 19.68 1.39 -7.82
C ASN A 75 18.76 1.51 -6.59
N HIS A 76 18.23 2.70 -6.31
CA HIS A 76 17.43 2.97 -5.13
C HIS A 76 15.92 2.90 -5.39
N TYR A 77 15.44 3.47 -6.50
CA TYR A 77 14.00 3.49 -6.85
C TYR A 77 13.65 2.58 -8.02
N TYR A 78 14.63 2.27 -8.86
CA TYR A 78 14.56 1.21 -9.85
C TYR A 78 15.48 0.06 -9.44
N THR A 79 15.46 -0.38 -8.17
CA THR A 79 16.11 -1.63 -7.71
C THR A 79 15.82 -2.80 -8.68
N SER A 80 14.72 -2.67 -9.43
CA SER A 80 14.33 -3.37 -10.65
C SER A 80 15.31 -3.45 -11.84
N LEU A 81 16.38 -2.65 -11.90
CA LEU A 81 17.34 -2.65 -13.03
C LEU A 81 18.64 -3.41 -12.72
N ARG A 82 18.81 -3.91 -11.49
CA ARG A 82 19.98 -4.74 -11.13
C ARG A 82 19.67 -6.09 -10.49
N VAL A 83 18.41 -6.46 -10.28
CA VAL A 83 18.07 -7.70 -9.58
C VAL A 83 16.88 -8.37 -10.25
N SER A 84 16.91 -9.70 -10.28
CA SER A 84 15.85 -10.64 -10.66
C SER A 84 14.47 -10.42 -10.01
N ASN A 85 14.23 -9.35 -9.24
CA ASN A 85 13.07 -9.20 -8.36
C ASN A 85 12.20 -7.97 -8.69
N LYS A 86 12.28 -7.40 -9.92
CA LYS A 86 11.47 -6.23 -10.34
C LYS A 86 9.98 -6.43 -10.04
N GLU A 87 9.49 -7.62 -10.39
CA GLU A 87 8.11 -8.02 -10.22
C GLU A 87 7.72 -8.02 -8.75
N VAL A 88 8.58 -8.57 -7.87
CA VAL A 88 8.33 -8.62 -6.42
C VAL A 88 8.16 -7.22 -5.82
N TRP A 89 9.02 -6.27 -6.17
CA TRP A 89 8.90 -4.89 -5.69
C TRP A 89 7.62 -4.23 -6.20
N ALA A 90 7.32 -4.33 -7.51
CA ALA A 90 6.10 -3.76 -8.07
C ALA A 90 4.84 -4.36 -7.41
N LEU A 91 4.75 -5.69 -7.30
CA LEU A 91 3.64 -6.37 -6.66
C LEU A 91 3.49 -5.97 -5.19
N SER A 92 4.58 -5.78 -4.45
CA SER A 92 4.52 -5.27 -3.08
C SER A 92 3.89 -3.87 -3.01
N ARG A 93 4.22 -2.97 -3.93
CA ARG A 93 3.65 -1.61 -3.96
C ARG A 93 2.18 -1.65 -4.37
N ILE A 94 1.78 -2.58 -5.24
CA ILE A 94 0.36 -2.81 -5.58
C ILE A 94 -0.41 -3.33 -4.36
N ALA A 95 0.15 -4.28 -3.60
CA ALA A 95 -0.44 -4.75 -2.37
C ALA A 95 -0.59 -3.62 -1.34
N TYR A 96 0.44 -2.77 -1.20
CA TYR A 96 0.38 -1.59 -0.35
C TYR A 96 -0.60 -0.53 -0.84
N HIS A 97 -0.76 -0.36 -2.16
CA HIS A 97 -1.78 0.50 -2.73
C HIS A 97 -3.18 0.00 -2.32
N ARG A 98 -3.46 -1.30 -2.50
CA ARG A 98 -4.73 -1.91 -2.11
C ARG A 98 -5.01 -1.69 -0.62
N PHE A 99 -4.04 -2.01 0.23
CA PHE A 99 -4.12 -1.80 1.67
C PHE A 99 -4.36 -0.32 2.03
N LEU A 100 -3.57 0.60 1.48
CA LEU A 100 -3.66 2.02 1.81
C LEU A 100 -4.95 2.64 1.28
N LEU A 101 -5.44 2.23 0.11
CA LEU A 101 -6.72 2.65 -0.42
C LEU A 101 -7.87 2.15 0.47
N GLN A 102 -7.83 0.89 0.89
CA GLN A 102 -8.80 0.32 1.83
C GLN A 102 -8.77 1.06 3.18
N PHE A 103 -7.59 1.43 3.68
CA PHE A 103 -7.44 2.12 4.95
C PHE A 103 -7.87 3.60 4.86
N TYR A 104 -7.39 4.32 3.85
CA TYR A 104 -7.67 5.75 3.65
C TYR A 104 -9.11 5.98 3.19
N SER A 105 -9.56 5.22 2.18
CA SER A 105 -10.87 5.35 1.53
C SER A 105 -11.59 4.00 1.40
N PRO A 106 -12.11 3.45 2.53
CA PRO A 106 -12.78 2.15 2.54
C PRO A 106 -13.93 2.03 1.53
N ALA A 107 -14.73 3.09 1.37
CA ALA A 107 -15.88 3.10 0.46
C ALA A 107 -15.48 2.99 -1.02
N LEU A 108 -14.40 3.69 -1.42
CA LEU A 108 -13.91 3.66 -2.80
C LEU A 108 -13.28 2.31 -3.12
N PHE A 109 -12.49 1.77 -2.18
CA PHE A 109 -11.94 0.42 -2.28
C PHE A 109 -13.05 -0.62 -2.45
N SER A 110 -14.06 -0.58 -1.56
CA SER A 110 -15.21 -1.49 -1.61
C SER A 110 -15.98 -1.39 -2.92
N TYR A 111 -16.11 -0.18 -3.47
CA TYR A 111 -16.77 0.01 -4.77
C TYR A 111 -15.97 -0.62 -5.91
N LEU A 112 -14.66 -0.35 -6.00
CA LEU A 112 -13.79 -0.97 -7.00
C LEU A 112 -13.83 -2.50 -6.96
N GLN A 113 -13.86 -3.10 -5.75
CA GLN A 113 -14.04 -4.54 -5.57
C GLN A 113 -15.41 -5.00 -6.09
N SER A 114 -16.49 -4.24 -5.84
CA SER A 114 -17.84 -4.61 -6.29
C SER A 114 -18.01 -4.61 -7.81
N ILE A 115 -17.23 -3.78 -8.52
CA ILE A 115 -17.17 -3.74 -9.98
C ILE A 115 -16.00 -4.56 -10.55
N GLN A 116 -15.33 -5.37 -9.72
CA GLN A 116 -14.24 -6.27 -10.13
C GLN A 116 -13.04 -5.55 -10.79
N VAL A 117 -12.78 -4.30 -10.39
CA VAL A 117 -11.58 -3.56 -10.81
C VAL A 117 -10.44 -3.86 -9.85
N GLU A 118 -9.58 -4.78 -10.25
CA GLU A 118 -8.35 -5.14 -9.54
C GLU A 118 -7.27 -4.06 -9.69
N ALA A 119 -6.47 -3.85 -8.65
CA ALA A 119 -5.44 -2.81 -8.63
C ALA A 119 -4.37 -3.05 -9.72
N GLU A 120 -4.00 -4.31 -9.88
CA GLU A 120 -3.06 -4.85 -10.83
C GLU A 120 -3.36 -4.38 -12.27
N LEU A 121 -4.64 -4.18 -12.62
CA LEU A 121 -5.06 -3.75 -13.96
C LEU A 121 -4.70 -2.30 -14.28
N TYR A 122 -4.59 -1.42 -13.27
CA TYR A 122 -4.37 0.02 -13.50
C TYR A 122 -3.08 0.57 -12.89
N VAL A 123 -2.63 0.08 -11.73
CA VAL A 123 -1.42 0.62 -11.05
C VAL A 123 -0.11 -0.05 -11.45
N TRP A 124 -0.12 -1.20 -12.14
CA TRP A 124 1.11 -1.91 -12.51
C TRP A 124 2.11 -1.02 -13.27
N ASP A 125 1.63 -0.32 -14.30
CA ASP A 125 2.46 0.57 -15.10
C ASP A 125 2.92 1.79 -14.30
N TRP A 126 2.15 2.21 -13.30
CA TRP A 126 2.48 3.37 -12.49
C TRP A 126 3.71 3.09 -11.64
N PHE A 127 3.74 1.96 -10.93
CA PHE A 127 4.88 1.59 -10.10
C PHE A 127 6.09 1.15 -10.93
N SER A 128 5.86 0.41 -12.02
CA SER A 128 6.97 -0.06 -12.87
C SER A 128 7.67 1.05 -13.66
N GLN A 129 7.04 2.22 -13.79
CA GLN A 129 7.57 3.38 -14.51
C GLN A 129 7.69 4.64 -13.64
N LEU A 130 7.54 4.53 -12.31
CA LEU A 130 7.53 5.68 -11.38
C LEU A 130 6.59 6.81 -11.82
N PHE A 131 5.39 6.46 -12.29
CA PHE A 131 4.33 7.39 -12.73
C PHE A 131 4.67 8.24 -13.97
N MET A 132 5.85 8.03 -14.58
CA MET A 132 6.31 8.77 -15.74
C MET A 132 5.44 8.53 -17.00
N GLY A 133 4.73 7.39 -17.05
CA GLY A 133 3.78 7.06 -18.12
C GLY A 133 2.37 7.62 -17.90
N VAL A 134 2.10 8.25 -16.76
CA VAL A 134 0.78 8.79 -16.39
C VAL A 134 0.74 10.31 -16.53
N PHE A 135 1.88 10.97 -16.30
CA PHE A 135 1.96 12.42 -16.30
C PHE A 135 2.99 12.95 -17.30
N PRO A 136 2.73 14.11 -17.95
CA PRO A 136 3.71 14.79 -18.79
C PRO A 136 5.05 15.07 -18.08
N LEU A 137 6.12 15.26 -18.86
CA LEU A 137 7.49 15.39 -18.37
C LEU A 137 7.65 16.43 -17.23
N GLN A 138 6.98 17.58 -17.32
CA GLN A 138 7.09 18.63 -16.29
C GLN A 138 6.53 18.18 -14.93
N GLN A 139 5.40 17.47 -14.94
CA GLN A 139 4.77 16.92 -13.73
C GLN A 139 5.55 15.73 -13.20
N SER A 140 6.05 14.89 -14.10
CA SER A 140 7.00 13.83 -13.80
C SER A 140 8.24 14.33 -13.05
N CYS A 141 8.82 15.49 -13.43
CA CYS A 141 9.92 16.10 -12.68
C CYS A 141 9.53 16.46 -11.24
N VAL A 142 8.32 16.98 -11.02
CA VAL A 142 7.82 17.30 -9.67
C VAL A 142 7.65 16.03 -8.82
N ILE A 143 7.19 14.92 -9.41
CA ILE A 143 7.10 13.63 -8.73
C ILE A 143 8.50 13.16 -8.30
N LEU A 144 9.50 13.28 -9.17
CA LEU A 144 10.89 12.95 -8.83
C LEU A 144 11.43 13.86 -7.72
N ASP A 145 11.17 15.17 -7.77
CA ASP A 145 11.58 16.11 -6.73
C ASP A 145 10.95 15.75 -5.37
N MET A 146 9.67 15.39 -5.36
CA MET A 146 8.99 14.90 -4.15
C MET A 146 9.64 13.62 -3.62
N LEU A 147 9.85 12.64 -4.49
CA LEU A 147 10.42 11.33 -4.17
C LEU A 147 11.81 11.45 -3.54
N ILE A 148 12.63 12.37 -4.05
CA ILE A 148 13.98 12.60 -3.53
C ILE A 148 13.96 13.41 -2.23
N SER A 149 13.02 14.35 -2.10
CA SER A 149 12.90 15.21 -0.92
C SER A 149 12.53 14.44 0.35
N VAL A 150 11.80 13.33 0.24
CA VAL A 150 11.34 12.53 1.39
C VAL A 150 12.38 11.52 1.91
N GLY A 151 13.64 11.62 1.48
CA GLY A 151 14.73 10.78 1.98
C GLY A 151 14.89 9.46 1.23
N ASN A 152 14.42 9.43 -0.02
CA ASN A 152 14.44 8.27 -0.90
C ASN A 152 13.59 7.07 -0.46
N ASP A 153 12.51 7.28 0.28
CA ASP A 153 11.49 6.24 0.48
C ASP A 153 10.39 6.37 -0.60
N ASP A 154 10.03 5.28 -1.26
CA ASP A 154 9.02 5.27 -2.34
C ASP A 154 7.59 5.07 -1.83
N PHE A 155 7.38 5.01 -0.52
CA PHE A 155 6.03 5.04 0.07
C PHE A 155 5.23 6.27 -0.36
N VAL A 156 5.89 7.39 -0.68
CA VAL A 156 5.22 8.58 -1.22
C VAL A 156 4.55 8.31 -2.57
N LEU A 157 5.08 7.39 -3.37
CA LEU A 157 4.46 6.97 -4.64
C LEU A 157 3.23 6.09 -4.39
N VAL A 158 3.24 5.28 -3.33
CA VAL A 158 2.04 4.58 -2.87
C VAL A 158 0.98 5.60 -2.42
N CYS A 159 1.37 6.63 -1.66
CA CYS A 159 0.44 7.72 -1.29
C CYS A 159 -0.12 8.44 -2.52
N LEU A 160 0.73 8.71 -3.53
CA LEU A 160 0.33 9.32 -4.79
C LEU A 160 -0.67 8.45 -5.56
N SER A 161 -0.44 7.14 -5.63
CA SER A 161 -1.36 6.20 -6.29
C SER A 161 -2.77 6.24 -5.69
N VAL A 162 -2.88 6.32 -4.36
CA VAL A 162 -4.17 6.44 -3.65
C VAL A 162 -4.77 7.82 -3.88
N ALA A 163 -3.96 8.88 -3.87
CA ALA A 163 -4.43 10.24 -4.11
C ALA A 163 -5.03 10.41 -5.51
N ILE A 164 -4.40 9.84 -6.54
CA ILE A 164 -4.90 9.83 -7.92
C ILE A 164 -6.27 9.16 -8.01
N VAL A 165 -6.39 7.95 -7.44
CA VAL A 165 -7.66 7.20 -7.44
C VAL A 165 -8.75 7.97 -6.67
N ASP A 166 -8.39 8.61 -5.56
CA ASP A 166 -9.34 9.40 -4.75
C ASP A 166 -9.77 10.72 -5.43
N GLU A 167 -8.90 11.37 -6.21
CA GLU A 167 -9.31 12.51 -7.07
C GLU A 167 -10.36 12.11 -8.11
N MET A 168 -10.27 10.88 -8.61
CA MET A 168 -11.23 10.32 -9.56
C MET A 168 -12.47 9.70 -8.89
N ARG A 169 -12.62 9.81 -7.57
CA ARG A 169 -13.68 9.13 -6.80
C ARG A 169 -15.06 9.28 -7.42
N GLU A 170 -15.49 10.51 -7.72
CA GLU A 170 -16.84 10.75 -8.24
C GLU A 170 -17.05 10.13 -9.62
N MET A 171 -16.01 10.11 -10.46
CA MET A 171 -16.06 9.44 -11.75
C MET A 171 -16.12 7.93 -11.56
N ILE A 172 -15.31 7.38 -10.66
CA ILE A 172 -15.27 5.94 -10.39
C ILE A 172 -16.63 5.48 -9.82
N MET A 173 -17.11 6.10 -8.75
CA MET A 173 -18.30 5.64 -8.01
C MET A 173 -19.62 5.71 -8.79
N ARG A 174 -19.64 6.33 -9.96
CA ARG A 174 -20.83 6.50 -10.81
C ARG A 174 -20.82 5.64 -12.07
N ASN A 175 -19.77 4.85 -12.28
CA ASN A 175 -19.53 4.15 -13.54
C ASN A 175 -19.13 2.69 -13.29
N ASP A 176 -19.44 1.82 -14.25
CA ASP A 176 -19.12 0.40 -14.20
C ASP A 176 -17.66 0.10 -14.58
N PHE A 177 -17.33 -1.19 -14.58
CA PHE A 177 -15.99 -1.70 -14.92
C PHE A 177 -15.44 -1.11 -16.23
N GLU A 178 -16.19 -1.20 -17.33
CA GLU A 178 -15.71 -0.79 -18.66
C GLU A 178 -15.36 0.69 -18.69
N ARG A 179 -16.24 1.53 -18.13
CA ARG A 179 -16.03 2.97 -18.14
C ARG A 179 -14.94 3.41 -17.17
N VAL A 180 -14.81 2.76 -16.01
CA VAL A 180 -13.69 2.99 -15.08
C VAL A 180 -12.36 2.59 -15.72
N MET A 181 -12.29 1.45 -16.41
CA MET A 181 -11.08 1.03 -17.12
C MET A 181 -10.70 1.99 -18.26
N SER A 182 -11.70 2.55 -18.95
CA SER A 182 -11.47 3.63 -19.95
C SER A 182 -10.79 4.84 -19.32
N PHE A 183 -11.19 5.26 -18.11
CA PHE A 183 -10.54 6.41 -17.44
C PHE A 183 -9.06 6.14 -17.14
N PHE A 184 -8.71 4.94 -16.69
CA PHE A 184 -7.32 4.59 -16.44
C PHE A 184 -6.49 4.53 -17.74
N ALA A 185 -7.08 4.09 -18.85
CA ALA A 185 -6.45 4.13 -20.17
C ALA A 185 -6.25 5.57 -20.67
N ASP A 186 -7.25 6.43 -20.48
CA ASP A 186 -7.20 7.84 -20.85
C ASP A 186 -6.07 8.58 -20.12
N MET A 187 -5.83 8.27 -18.84
CA MET A 187 -4.68 8.82 -18.11
C MET A 187 -3.33 8.42 -18.73
N LYS A 188 -3.17 7.16 -19.18
CA LYS A 188 -1.94 6.74 -19.89
C LYS A 188 -1.75 7.47 -21.22
N ASN A 189 -2.83 7.96 -21.81
CA ASN A 189 -2.81 8.80 -23.01
C ASN A 189 -2.64 10.30 -22.68
N ASN A 190 -2.25 10.64 -21.44
CA ASN A 190 -2.10 12.01 -20.93
C ASN A 190 -3.38 12.87 -21.04
N ILE A 191 -4.56 12.24 -20.99
CA ILE A 191 -5.82 12.97 -20.89
C ILE A 191 -5.97 13.47 -19.44
N PRO A 192 -6.17 14.78 -19.21
CA PRO A 192 -6.16 15.35 -17.87
C PRO A 192 -7.47 15.05 -17.12
N LEU A 193 -7.56 13.86 -16.54
CA LEU A 193 -8.69 13.44 -15.68
C LEU A 193 -8.49 13.77 -14.20
N VAL A 194 -7.25 14.09 -13.82
CA VAL A 194 -6.83 14.32 -12.44
C VAL A 194 -6.21 15.71 -12.36
N ASP A 195 -6.60 16.48 -11.34
CA ASP A 195 -5.86 17.69 -10.98
C ASP A 195 -4.54 17.27 -10.33
N PHE A 196 -3.45 17.48 -11.06
CA PHE A 196 -2.11 17.11 -10.62
C PHE A 196 -1.74 17.76 -9.28
N ASN A 197 -2.03 19.05 -9.10
CA ASN A 197 -1.63 19.75 -7.87
C ASN A 197 -2.42 19.22 -6.68
N ALA A 198 -3.73 18.99 -6.85
CA ALA A 198 -4.57 18.39 -5.82
C ALA A 198 -4.11 16.97 -5.46
N ALA A 199 -3.73 16.15 -6.45
CA ALA A 199 -3.20 14.81 -6.22
C ALA A 199 -1.89 14.85 -5.43
N ILE A 200 -0.98 15.79 -5.74
CA ILE A 200 0.29 15.98 -5.03
C ILE A 200 0.07 16.43 -3.59
N GLU A 201 -0.78 17.45 -3.36
CA GLU A 201 -1.12 17.92 -2.01
C GLU A 201 -1.76 16.81 -1.17
N LYS A 202 -2.68 16.05 -1.77
CA LYS A 202 -3.33 14.91 -1.11
C LYS A 202 -2.35 13.78 -0.81
N ALA A 203 -1.43 13.47 -1.72
CA ALA A 203 -0.39 12.47 -1.48
C ALA A 203 0.47 12.83 -0.26
N LEU A 204 0.92 14.09 -0.17
CA LEU A 204 1.68 14.59 0.97
C LEU A 204 0.86 14.61 2.26
N HIS A 205 -0.43 14.92 2.16
CA HIS A 205 -1.33 14.84 3.31
C HIS A 205 -1.45 13.40 3.83
N ILE A 206 -1.69 12.43 2.95
CA ILE A 206 -1.73 10.99 3.32
C ILE A 206 -0.40 10.60 3.96
N TYR A 207 0.71 10.89 3.29
CA TYR A 207 2.07 10.59 3.75
C TYR A 207 2.35 11.08 5.18
N THR A 208 1.95 12.32 5.48
CA THR A 208 2.26 12.99 6.77
C THR A 208 1.26 12.68 7.88
N THR A 209 0.05 12.25 7.54
CA THR A 209 -1.03 12.01 8.53
C THR A 209 -1.25 10.54 8.88
N MET A 210 -0.79 9.61 8.04
CA MET A 210 -0.86 8.18 8.35
C MET A 210 -0.11 7.83 9.63
N PRO A 211 -0.62 6.87 10.43
CA PRO A 211 0.14 6.32 11.55
C PRO A 211 1.53 5.83 11.09
N LYS A 212 2.56 6.09 11.90
CA LYS A 212 3.92 5.57 11.69
C LYS A 212 3.97 4.03 11.69
N ALA A 213 2.94 3.35 12.17
CA ALA A 213 2.77 1.91 12.09
C ALA A 213 2.66 1.44 10.63
N VAL A 214 1.96 2.19 9.77
CA VAL A 214 1.88 1.92 8.32
C VAL A 214 3.28 1.98 7.71
N TRP A 215 4.06 2.99 8.09
CA TRP A 215 5.45 3.18 7.69
C TRP A 215 6.39 2.08 8.15
N ARG A 216 6.22 1.60 9.40
CA ARG A 216 7.02 0.48 9.92
C ARG A 216 6.72 -0.79 9.16
N GLU A 217 5.45 -1.05 8.87
CA GLU A 217 5.03 -2.22 8.13
C GLU A 217 5.54 -2.19 6.68
N PHE A 218 5.47 -1.03 6.01
CA PHE A 218 6.05 -0.83 4.68
C PHE A 218 7.53 -1.20 4.62
N ARG A 219 8.33 -0.65 5.55
CA ARG A 219 9.76 -0.97 5.64
C ARG A 219 10.03 -2.42 6.02
N ARG A 220 9.19 -3.03 6.86
CA ARG A 220 9.30 -4.45 7.20
C ARG A 220 9.16 -5.33 5.96
N VAL A 221 8.27 -4.99 5.03
CA VAL A 221 8.13 -5.71 3.76
C VAL A 221 9.35 -5.53 2.88
N ASP A 222 9.90 -4.33 2.80
CA ASP A 222 11.14 -4.07 2.05
C ASP A 222 12.33 -4.87 2.59
N GLU A 223 12.43 -4.98 3.91
CA GLU A 223 13.39 -5.86 4.58
C GLU A 223 13.15 -7.33 4.24
N MET A 224 11.89 -7.79 4.22
CA MET A 224 11.56 -9.18 3.83
C MET A 224 11.91 -9.49 2.38
N ILE A 225 11.68 -8.56 1.45
CA ILE A 225 12.08 -8.69 0.04
C ILE A 225 13.60 -8.73 -0.06
N SER A 226 14.30 -7.83 0.63
CA SER A 226 15.76 -7.74 0.64
C SER A 226 16.41 -9.00 1.22
N ASN A 227 15.77 -9.60 2.23
CA ASN A 227 16.21 -10.83 2.87
C ASN A 227 15.71 -12.10 2.16
N HIS A 228 15.12 -11.99 0.97
CA HIS A 228 14.60 -13.11 0.18
C HIS A 228 13.53 -13.97 0.88
N VAL A 229 12.84 -13.42 1.87
CA VAL A 229 11.67 -14.05 2.51
C VAL A 229 10.46 -13.97 1.58
N ILE A 230 10.30 -12.83 0.92
CA ILE A 230 9.32 -12.62 -0.13
C ILE A 230 10.00 -12.85 -1.49
N THR A 231 9.47 -13.80 -2.25
CA THR A 231 9.95 -14.18 -3.58
C THR A 231 8.86 -13.95 -4.63
N GLU A 232 9.14 -14.28 -5.90
CA GLU A 232 8.18 -14.17 -7.00
C GLU A 232 6.90 -15.00 -6.79
N GLN A 233 6.97 -16.07 -6.00
CA GLN A 233 5.83 -16.94 -5.69
C GLN A 233 5.00 -16.45 -4.48
N PHE A 234 5.36 -15.31 -3.91
CA PHE A 234 4.65 -14.78 -2.76
C PHE A 234 3.24 -14.33 -3.15
N ASP A 235 2.25 -14.83 -2.42
CA ASP A 235 0.84 -14.53 -2.67
C ASP A 235 0.46 -13.17 -2.04
N TYR A 236 0.60 -12.12 -2.85
CA TYR A 236 0.19 -10.77 -2.46
C TYR A 236 -1.32 -10.59 -2.34
N SER A 237 -2.14 -11.49 -2.92
CA SER A 237 -3.60 -11.40 -2.84
C SER A 237 -4.10 -11.74 -1.43
N ASN A 238 -3.41 -12.65 -0.74
CA ASN A 238 -3.67 -13.02 0.65
C ASN A 238 -2.77 -12.30 1.66
N TYR A 239 -1.71 -11.62 1.19
CA TYR A 239 -0.90 -10.80 2.08
C TYR A 239 -1.67 -9.56 2.48
N VAL A 240 -1.69 -9.31 3.78
CA VAL A 240 -2.26 -8.06 4.25
C VAL A 240 -1.50 -7.48 5.43
N PRO A 241 -1.07 -6.21 5.33
CA PRO A 241 -0.37 -5.50 6.39
C PRO A 241 -1.09 -5.53 7.74
N ILE A 242 -0.31 -5.67 8.81
CA ILE A 242 -0.79 -5.56 10.20
C ILE A 242 -0.29 -4.24 10.76
N ILE A 243 -1.22 -3.35 11.10
CA ILE A 243 -0.89 -2.02 11.62
C ILE A 243 -0.84 -2.08 13.15
N ASP A 244 0.34 -2.40 13.68
CA ASP A 244 0.59 -2.41 15.12
C ASP A 244 0.98 -1.02 15.64
N LEU A 245 0.07 -0.39 16.38
CA LEU A 245 0.18 0.97 16.88
C LEU A 245 1.12 1.05 18.09
N SER A 246 2.01 2.05 18.09
CA SER A 246 2.70 2.42 19.32
C SER A 246 1.76 3.17 20.28
N PRO A 247 2.09 3.27 21.58
CA PRO A 247 1.30 4.04 22.55
C PRO A 247 1.02 5.48 22.11
N ASN A 248 2.01 6.17 21.55
CA ASN A 248 1.83 7.55 21.08
C ASN A 248 0.87 7.66 19.88
N GLU A 249 0.87 6.67 19.00
CA GLU A 249 -0.03 6.63 17.85
C GLU A 249 -1.46 6.33 18.28
N PHE A 250 -1.65 5.38 19.21
CA PHE A 250 -2.93 5.11 19.83
C PHE A 250 -3.50 6.34 20.53
N LEU A 251 -2.69 7.05 21.32
CA LEU A 251 -3.07 8.31 21.96
C LEU A 251 -3.48 9.37 20.94
N THR A 252 -2.73 9.51 19.84
CA THR A 252 -3.03 10.47 18.77
C THR A 252 -4.36 10.14 18.10
N LEU A 253 -4.60 8.88 17.73
CA LEU A 253 -5.85 8.42 17.13
C LEU A 253 -7.04 8.74 18.04
N ARG A 254 -6.91 8.40 19.34
CA ARG A 254 -7.92 8.68 20.36
C ARG A 254 -8.28 10.16 20.46
N THR A 255 -7.28 11.06 20.37
CA THR A 255 -7.54 12.51 20.45
C THR A 255 -8.20 13.09 19.20
N LYS A 256 -8.02 12.45 18.04
CA LYS A 256 -8.52 12.96 16.75
C LYS A 256 -9.94 12.54 16.45
N ASP A 257 -10.32 11.30 16.74
CA ASP A 257 -11.59 10.76 16.25
C ASP A 257 -12.28 9.77 17.21
N LEU A 258 -12.47 10.19 18.46
CA LEU A 258 -13.03 9.32 19.51
C LEU A 258 -14.43 8.79 19.20
N LYS A 259 -15.25 9.55 18.47
CA LYS A 259 -16.64 9.21 18.11
C LYS A 259 -16.75 8.11 17.06
N HIS A 260 -15.69 7.86 16.29
CA HIS A 260 -15.65 6.81 15.28
C HIS A 260 -14.64 5.73 15.67
N LEU A 261 -14.14 5.75 16.91
CA LEU A 261 -13.23 4.76 17.45
C LEU A 261 -14.02 3.62 18.06
N LEU A 262 -13.78 2.41 17.56
CA LEU A 262 -14.22 1.16 18.16
C LEU A 262 -13.01 0.46 18.79
N ILE A 263 -13.06 0.26 20.10
CA ILE A 263 -12.06 -0.51 20.84
C ILE A 263 -12.58 -1.92 21.04
N ILE A 264 -11.81 -2.88 20.55
CA ILE A 264 -12.07 -4.31 20.76
C ILE A 264 -11.01 -4.83 21.72
N ASP A 265 -11.39 -4.96 22.98
CA ASP A 265 -10.46 -5.39 24.03
C ASP A 265 -10.61 -6.89 24.27
N CYS A 266 -9.59 -7.64 23.87
CA CYS A 266 -9.49 -9.09 24.04
C CYS A 266 -8.87 -9.51 25.39
N PHE A 267 -8.64 -8.54 26.29
CA PHE A 267 -8.03 -8.74 27.60
C PHE A 267 -9.05 -8.49 28.73
N ASN A 268 -9.79 -7.38 28.68
CA ASN A 268 -10.79 -7.06 29.68
C ASN A 268 -12.18 -7.59 29.31
N VAL A 269 -12.94 -7.98 30.34
CA VAL A 269 -14.37 -8.38 30.19
C VAL A 269 -15.31 -7.17 30.36
N LEU A 270 -14.87 -6.12 31.05
CA LEU A 270 -15.71 -4.99 31.43
C LEU A 270 -15.37 -3.73 30.63
N LYS A 271 -16.39 -3.16 30.00
CA LYS A 271 -16.29 -1.88 29.28
C LYS A 271 -15.70 -0.77 30.13
N THR A 272 -16.17 -0.60 31.36
CA THR A 272 -15.71 0.46 32.27
C THR A 272 -14.21 0.38 32.59
N ARG A 273 -13.66 -0.84 32.65
CA ARG A 273 -12.21 -1.04 32.84
C ARG A 273 -11.45 -0.64 31.58
N THR A 274 -11.91 -1.06 30.41
CA THR A 274 -11.34 -0.68 29.10
C THR A 274 -11.31 0.84 28.92
N GLU A 275 -12.43 1.51 29.19
CA GLU A 275 -12.55 2.95 29.08
C GLU A 275 -11.60 3.70 30.02
N ALA A 276 -11.47 3.22 31.27
CA ALA A 276 -10.57 3.81 32.24
C ALA A 276 -9.10 3.58 31.89
N LEU A 277 -8.74 2.34 31.52
CA LEU A 277 -7.37 1.92 31.25
C LEU A 277 -6.78 2.62 30.02
N TYR A 278 -7.56 2.68 28.93
CA TYR A 278 -7.10 3.29 27.67
C TYR A 278 -7.52 4.75 27.54
N GLY A 279 -8.26 5.29 28.51
CA GLY A 279 -8.76 6.67 28.50
C GLY A 279 -9.71 6.95 27.34
N VAL A 280 -10.50 5.96 26.94
CA VAL A 280 -11.38 5.98 25.76
C VAL A 280 -12.85 6.19 26.14
N LYS A 281 -13.13 6.92 27.23
CA LYS A 281 -14.50 7.26 27.64
C LYS A 281 -15.22 8.00 26.52
N GLY A 282 -16.29 7.41 25.99
CA GLY A 282 -17.06 7.96 24.87
C GLY A 282 -16.75 7.32 23.51
N ALA A 283 -15.76 6.42 23.43
CA ALA A 283 -15.60 5.53 22.29
C ALA A 283 -16.61 4.36 22.36
N GLU A 284 -16.84 3.70 21.23
CA GLU A 284 -17.52 2.42 21.24
C GLU A 284 -16.53 1.35 21.74
N VAL A 285 -16.97 0.51 22.66
CA VAL A 285 -16.12 -0.50 23.31
C VAL A 285 -16.82 -1.84 23.26
N MET A 286 -16.10 -2.83 22.74
CA MET A 286 -16.49 -4.23 22.75
C MET A 286 -15.42 -5.05 23.46
N ASN A 287 -15.86 -5.94 24.34
CA ASN A 287 -14.98 -6.77 25.15
C ASN A 287 -15.15 -8.24 24.74
N PHE A 288 -14.05 -8.91 24.45
CA PHE A 288 -14.02 -10.34 24.18
C PHE A 288 -13.26 -11.06 25.29
N THR A 289 -13.82 -12.17 25.78
CA THR A 289 -13.13 -13.13 26.63
C THR A 289 -12.47 -14.21 25.77
N VAL A 290 -11.52 -14.96 26.32
CA VAL A 290 -10.92 -16.10 25.60
C VAL A 290 -11.99 -17.14 25.22
N GLU A 291 -13.01 -17.31 26.06
CA GLU A 291 -14.14 -18.22 25.83
C GLU A 291 -15.03 -17.76 24.65
N ASP A 292 -15.10 -16.46 24.39
CA ASP A 292 -15.86 -15.91 23.25
C ASP A 292 -15.34 -16.40 21.90
N PHE A 293 -14.13 -16.95 21.83
CA PHE A 293 -13.54 -17.52 20.60
C PHE A 293 -13.84 -19.01 20.41
N SER A 294 -14.60 -19.64 21.32
CA SER A 294 -14.93 -21.06 21.24
C SER A 294 -16.26 -21.31 20.49
N GLY A 295 -16.20 -21.71 19.21
CA GLY A 295 -17.32 -22.33 18.49
C GLY A 295 -18.45 -21.39 17.99
N HIS A 296 -19.66 -21.93 17.84
CA HIS A 296 -20.80 -21.27 17.18
C HIS A 296 -21.27 -19.96 17.85
N SER A 297 -21.03 -19.78 19.16
CA SER A 297 -21.36 -18.55 19.89
C SER A 297 -20.56 -17.35 19.38
N HIS A 298 -19.28 -17.55 19.07
CA HIS A 298 -18.39 -16.54 18.49
C HIS A 298 -18.96 -16.00 17.17
N GLN A 299 -19.34 -16.91 16.28
CA GLN A 299 -19.83 -16.57 14.94
C GLN A 299 -21.14 -15.79 15.01
N GLN A 300 -22.07 -16.18 15.89
CA GLN A 300 -23.32 -15.45 16.05
C GLN A 300 -23.08 -14.05 16.60
N ARG A 301 -22.23 -13.93 17.63
CA ARG A 301 -21.89 -12.64 18.21
C ARG A 301 -21.21 -11.71 17.20
N LEU A 302 -20.30 -12.23 16.37
CA LEU A 302 -19.68 -11.47 15.29
C LEU A 302 -20.71 -11.00 14.25
N LYS A 303 -21.67 -11.85 13.86
CA LYS A 303 -22.75 -11.44 12.95
C LYS A 303 -23.55 -10.27 13.51
N ASP A 304 -23.92 -10.35 14.78
CA ASP A 304 -24.69 -9.29 15.46
C ASP A 304 -23.87 -7.98 15.50
N ILE A 305 -22.56 -8.08 15.80
CA ILE A 305 -21.63 -6.95 15.77
C ILE A 305 -21.56 -6.34 14.38
N PHE A 306 -21.27 -7.12 13.35
CA PHE A 306 -21.16 -6.61 11.98
C PHE A 306 -22.46 -5.99 11.51
N GLN A 307 -23.62 -6.56 11.86
CA GLN A 307 -24.92 -5.98 11.54
C GLN A 307 -25.13 -4.63 12.25
N SER A 308 -24.74 -4.51 13.52
CA SER A 308 -24.85 -3.26 14.27
C SER A 308 -23.92 -2.16 13.74
N LEU A 309 -22.74 -2.53 13.24
CA LEU A 309 -21.72 -1.61 12.76
C LEU A 309 -21.81 -1.31 11.25
N ALA A 310 -22.66 -2.03 10.51
CA ALA A 310 -22.79 -1.92 9.06
C ALA A 310 -23.12 -0.48 8.59
N ALA A 311 -23.84 0.32 9.38
CA ALA A 311 -24.13 1.71 9.02
C ALA A 311 -22.89 2.63 9.05
N TYR A 312 -21.84 2.23 9.75
CA TYR A 312 -20.67 3.07 10.03
C TYR A 312 -19.34 2.47 9.54
N HIS A 313 -19.35 1.29 8.90
CA HIS A 313 -18.16 0.49 8.61
C HIS A 313 -17.04 1.23 7.84
N TYR A 314 -17.36 2.21 7.00
CA TYR A 314 -16.35 3.02 6.30
C TYR A 314 -15.78 4.20 7.12
N ARG A 315 -16.45 4.59 8.21
CA ARG A 315 -16.03 5.69 9.09
C ARG A 315 -15.29 5.19 10.33
N LEU A 316 -15.60 3.96 10.76
CA LEU A 316 -15.05 3.38 11.97
C LEU A 316 -13.54 3.15 11.84
N VAL A 317 -12.81 3.52 12.87
CA VAL A 317 -11.43 3.11 13.13
C VAL A 317 -11.50 2.07 14.24
N ILE A 318 -11.05 0.85 13.94
CA ILE A 318 -11.13 -0.29 14.84
C ILE A 318 -9.74 -0.53 15.41
N VAL A 319 -9.63 -0.56 16.73
CA VAL A 319 -8.40 -0.92 17.42
C VAL A 319 -8.64 -2.17 18.24
N ILE A 320 -8.00 -3.27 17.82
CA ILE A 320 -7.99 -4.52 18.57
C ILE A 320 -6.85 -4.45 19.57
N VAL A 321 -7.18 -4.54 20.85
CA VAL A 321 -6.21 -4.59 21.94
C VAL A 321 -5.90 -6.03 22.24
N ALA A 322 -4.64 -6.40 22.02
CA ALA A 322 -4.17 -7.77 22.10
C ALA A 322 -3.25 -7.98 23.31
N PRO A 323 -3.50 -9.02 24.14
CA PRO A 323 -2.48 -9.52 25.05
C PRO A 323 -1.43 -10.33 24.27
N THR A 324 -0.17 -10.32 24.73
CA THR A 324 0.94 -11.06 24.12
C THR A 324 0.71 -12.58 24.05
N GLU A 325 -0.16 -13.11 24.92
CA GLU A 325 -0.44 -14.54 25.04
C GLU A 325 -1.55 -15.03 24.10
N ASN A 326 -2.27 -14.14 23.39
CA ASN A 326 -3.44 -14.52 22.56
C ASN A 326 -3.39 -13.92 21.14
N GLU A 327 -2.25 -14.05 20.46
CA GLU A 327 -2.08 -13.53 19.09
C GLU A 327 -3.05 -14.18 18.09
N GLY A 328 -3.29 -15.49 18.20
CA GLY A 328 -4.15 -16.24 17.28
C GLY A 328 -5.58 -15.69 17.18
N SER A 329 -6.22 -15.41 18.33
CA SER A 329 -7.56 -14.81 18.35
C SER A 329 -7.58 -13.39 17.79
N CYS A 330 -6.50 -12.62 17.99
CA CYS A 330 -6.41 -11.25 17.49
C CYS A 330 -6.25 -11.22 15.97
N HIS A 331 -5.46 -12.14 15.40
CA HIS A 331 -5.38 -12.32 13.95
C HIS A 331 -6.72 -12.75 13.34
N ALA A 332 -7.45 -13.65 14.01
CA ALA A 332 -8.77 -14.07 13.54
C ALA A 332 -9.77 -12.89 13.51
N LEU A 333 -9.76 -12.01 14.52
CA LEU A 333 -10.59 -10.79 14.52
C LEU A 333 -10.17 -9.81 13.44
N LEU A 334 -8.86 -9.55 13.30
CA LEU A 334 -8.34 -8.68 12.26
C LEU A 334 -8.89 -9.10 10.89
N GLU A 335 -8.81 -10.39 10.60
CA GLU A 335 -9.29 -10.95 9.34
C GLU A 335 -10.81 -10.90 9.22
N ALA A 336 -11.55 -11.23 10.29
CA ALA A 336 -13.00 -11.19 10.28
C ALA A 336 -13.53 -9.78 9.95
N PHE A 337 -13.00 -8.73 10.58
CA PHE A 337 -13.41 -7.34 10.28
C PHE A 337 -13.11 -6.97 8.83
N ARG A 338 -11.99 -7.41 8.28
CA ARG A 338 -11.62 -7.07 6.90
C ARG A 338 -12.47 -7.75 5.86
N VAL A 339 -12.77 -9.03 6.04
CA VAL A 339 -13.70 -9.77 5.17
C VAL A 339 -15.09 -9.13 5.16
N HIS A 340 -15.50 -8.49 6.26
CA HIS A 340 -16.76 -7.76 6.36
C HIS A 340 -16.67 -6.28 5.92
N GLY A 341 -15.58 -5.88 5.25
CA GLY A 341 -15.45 -4.57 4.63
C GLY A 341 -14.98 -3.44 5.55
N PHE A 342 -14.54 -3.74 6.78
CA PHE A 342 -13.96 -2.75 7.67
C PHE A 342 -12.49 -2.52 7.30
N GLY A 343 -12.20 -1.37 6.69
CA GLY A 343 -10.88 -1.08 6.12
C GLY A 343 -9.85 -0.51 7.09
N ARG A 344 -10.28 0.06 8.22
CA ARG A 344 -9.41 0.76 9.18
C ARG A 344 -9.25 -0.03 10.47
N VAL A 345 -8.60 -1.18 10.36
CA VAL A 345 -8.36 -2.07 11.51
C VAL A 345 -6.90 -2.01 11.91
N CYS A 346 -6.65 -1.73 13.18
CA CYS A 346 -5.32 -1.63 13.76
C CYS A 346 -5.20 -2.58 14.96
N LEU A 347 -3.98 -3.01 15.24
CA LEU A 347 -3.61 -3.72 16.45
C LEU A 347 -3.00 -2.74 17.45
N TYR A 348 -3.25 -2.95 18.73
CA TYR A 348 -2.54 -2.27 19.81
C TYR A 348 -2.08 -3.29 20.85
N ARG A 349 -0.79 -3.59 20.86
CA ARG A 349 -0.16 -4.45 21.88
C ARG A 349 0.12 -3.62 23.13
N SER A 350 -0.66 -3.83 24.19
CA SER A 350 -0.46 -3.11 25.45
C SER A 350 0.75 -3.67 26.20
N VAL A 351 1.92 -3.03 26.05
CA VAL A 351 3.16 -3.38 26.79
C VAL A 351 3.03 -3.09 28.30
N ALA A 352 2.07 -2.25 28.70
CA ALA A 352 1.86 -1.84 30.09
C ALA A 352 1.40 -2.99 31.02
N LEU A 353 1.11 -4.18 30.49
CA LEU A 353 0.64 -5.34 31.25
C LEU A 353 1.71 -6.39 31.56
N CYS A 354 2.95 -6.27 31.05
CA CYS A 354 4.05 -7.15 31.47
C CYS A 354 4.67 -6.76 32.82
N LEU A 355 4.16 -5.72 33.49
CA LEU A 355 4.73 -5.16 34.74
C LEU A 355 3.69 -4.90 35.84
N GLN A 356 2.54 -5.58 35.82
CA GLN A 356 1.63 -5.61 36.98
C GLN A 356 1.50 -7.01 37.55
#